data_AF-A0A2N5JPL0-F1
#
_entry.id   AF-A0A2N5JPL0-F1
#
_cell.length_a   1.000
_cell.length_b   1.000
_cell.length_c   1.000
_cell.angle_alpha   90.00
_cell.angle_beta   90.00
_cell.angle_gamma   90.00
#
_symmetry.space_group_name_H-M   'P 1'
#
loop_
_entity.id
_entity.type
_entity.pdbx_description
1 polymer ?
#
loop_
_entity_poly.entity_id
_entity_poly.type
_entity_poly.pdbx_seq_one_letter_code
_entity_poly.pdbx_strand_id
1 'polypeptide(L)'
;MIDRSKLVTKYGNYAIARQGAVSDFVLMGIATEYETNFSRKMISLDSQQLQRRFVTNELILETTKFDGEGVFVFFDQEQCFTFNAPSGRVRVGLPCLEKLQQHLLKQNILKALLRCELYYPHPIGGRRAGIADVIRISFSGSAEEIAQLQLVILDIIMLDGKDLRHNHSDFGKTWQLLESLFGFDQSQSFFRPEGSIIPEQQVPLVFLNKTQNGAEGLVIYRLQRSEVYKVKPKLSLDSAVIGYVEGEYEGQYGVTSLLVAMTYGSDHTIFQTLLRIGSGLNDQQRSDLLLLFSQIKVDSPLAMTDNDGRPVSFIQPRYIAELTCEDIMINRPGTDRGNYTQTFRWTGNNYEFLGLHPCPRPTFATFYRLREDKEISNGGARLEQILPNPQPPTVQRTTNDRTEVIRREVYQKGEMIRKLVIVKVEREEAIPYVIYWTDFSAKRKDPLDVKVAYAYNPDRAMLIADNLIKTNILKGWKQI
;
A
#
# COMPACT_ATOMS: atom_id res chain seq x y z
N MET A 1 -25.66 -17.42 -13.78
CA MET A 1 -25.12 -16.64 -12.64
C MET A 1 -24.19 -15.50 -13.05
N ILE A 2 -23.47 -15.64 -14.18
CA ILE A 2 -22.56 -14.60 -14.69
C ILE A 2 -22.89 -14.21 -16.14
N ASP A 3 -22.64 -12.95 -16.47
CA ASP A 3 -22.69 -12.42 -17.83
C ASP A 3 -21.37 -12.75 -18.55
N ARG A 4 -21.40 -13.80 -19.37
CA ARG A 4 -20.23 -14.27 -20.12
C ARG A 4 -19.76 -13.29 -21.20
N SER A 5 -20.58 -12.35 -21.65
CA SER A 5 -20.19 -11.37 -22.67
C SER A 5 -19.11 -10.38 -22.17
N LYS A 6 -19.00 -10.23 -20.85
CA LYS A 6 -18.00 -9.38 -20.18
C LYS A 6 -16.67 -10.09 -19.93
N LEU A 7 -16.59 -11.40 -20.20
CA LEU A 7 -15.37 -12.18 -20.00
C LEU A 7 -14.41 -11.97 -21.16
N VAL A 8 -13.15 -11.73 -20.82
CA VAL A 8 -12.02 -11.68 -21.74
C VAL A 8 -11.18 -12.91 -21.51
N THR A 9 -11.10 -13.79 -22.51
CA THR A 9 -10.23 -14.97 -22.48
C THR A 9 -8.77 -14.53 -22.42
N LYS A 10 -8.01 -15.19 -21.54
CA LYS A 10 -6.58 -14.99 -21.38
C LYS A 10 -5.79 -16.16 -21.95
N TYR A 11 -6.04 -17.36 -21.45
CA TYR A 11 -5.36 -18.59 -21.88
C TYR A 11 -6.30 -19.79 -21.75
N GLY A 12 -6.40 -20.63 -22.79
CA GLY A 12 -7.29 -21.79 -22.78
C GLY A 12 -8.70 -21.44 -22.30
N ASN A 13 -9.15 -22.09 -21.22
CA ASN A 13 -10.44 -21.86 -20.59
C ASN A 13 -10.44 -20.72 -19.54
N TYR A 14 -9.26 -20.16 -19.22
CA TYR A 14 -9.13 -19.08 -18.26
C TYR A 14 -9.60 -17.76 -18.86
N ALA A 15 -10.64 -17.18 -18.25
CA ALA A 15 -11.21 -15.90 -18.66
C ALA A 15 -11.60 -15.06 -17.45
N ILE A 16 -11.55 -13.74 -17.64
CA ILE A 16 -11.76 -12.77 -16.56
C ILE A 16 -12.70 -11.65 -16.97
N ALA A 17 -13.46 -11.13 -16.01
CA ALA A 17 -14.17 -9.86 -16.14
C ALA A 17 -13.74 -8.92 -15.03
N ARG A 18 -13.38 -7.68 -15.39
CA ARG A 18 -12.83 -6.70 -14.44
C ARG A 18 -13.87 -6.18 -13.44
N GLN A 19 -15.14 -6.16 -13.82
CA GLN A 19 -16.24 -5.67 -12.99
C GLN A 19 -17.61 -6.10 -13.53
N GLY A 20 -18.62 -6.13 -12.64
CA GLY A 20 -20.03 -6.21 -12.99
C GLY A 20 -20.45 -7.43 -13.82
N ALA A 21 -19.73 -8.54 -13.73
CA ALA A 21 -20.02 -9.76 -14.49
C ALA A 21 -20.89 -10.76 -13.72
N VAL A 22 -21.05 -10.62 -12.41
CA VAL A 22 -22.06 -11.40 -11.67
C VAL A 22 -23.44 -10.80 -11.98
N SER A 23 -24.29 -11.55 -12.66
CA SER A 23 -25.63 -11.12 -13.07
C SER A 23 -26.70 -11.44 -12.02
N ASP A 24 -26.39 -12.36 -11.10
CA ASP A 24 -27.28 -12.72 -10.00
C ASP A 24 -27.12 -11.72 -8.84
N PHE A 25 -28.14 -10.88 -8.65
CA PHE A 25 -28.15 -9.85 -7.61
C PHE A 25 -28.27 -10.43 -6.19
N VAL A 26 -28.87 -11.61 -6.02
CA VAL A 26 -29.02 -12.25 -4.70
C VAL A 26 -27.68 -12.78 -4.24
N LEU A 27 -26.95 -13.50 -5.11
CA LEU A 27 -25.59 -13.97 -4.85
C LEU A 27 -24.66 -12.80 -4.50
N MET A 28 -24.70 -11.74 -5.31
CA MET A 28 -23.90 -10.53 -5.07
C MET A 28 -24.29 -9.87 -3.74
N GLY A 29 -25.58 -9.81 -3.42
CA GLY A 29 -26.10 -9.25 -2.16
C GLY A 29 -25.59 -10.01 -0.94
N ILE A 30 -25.72 -11.34 -0.94
CA ILE A 30 -25.24 -12.23 0.14
C ILE A 30 -23.73 -12.06 0.36
N ALA A 31 -22.94 -12.07 -0.73
CA ALA A 31 -21.49 -11.90 -0.64
C ALA A 31 -21.10 -10.49 -0.15
N THR A 32 -21.80 -9.45 -0.60
CA THR A 32 -21.57 -8.07 -0.16
C THR A 32 -21.91 -7.89 1.32
N GLU A 33 -23.01 -8.49 1.77
CA GLU A 33 -23.41 -8.50 3.17
C GLU A 33 -22.35 -9.21 4.02
N TYR A 34 -21.85 -10.37 3.58
CA TYR A 34 -20.79 -11.09 4.27
C TYR A 34 -19.51 -10.23 4.42
N GLU A 35 -19.01 -9.60 3.34
CA GLU A 35 -17.84 -8.71 3.43
C GLU A 35 -18.06 -7.55 4.41
N THR A 36 -19.25 -6.96 4.39
CA THR A 36 -19.60 -5.81 5.24
C THR A 36 -19.74 -6.20 6.71
N ASN A 37 -20.36 -7.35 6.98
CA ASN A 37 -20.72 -7.76 8.33
C ASN A 37 -19.66 -8.62 9.03
N PHE A 38 -18.75 -9.26 8.29
CA PHE A 38 -17.76 -10.16 8.87
C PHE A 38 -16.33 -9.72 8.53
N SER A 39 -15.92 -9.81 7.26
CA SER A 39 -14.53 -9.57 6.85
C SER A 39 -14.01 -8.18 7.22
N ARG A 40 -14.85 -7.14 7.07
CA ARG A 40 -14.49 -5.76 7.45
C ARG A 40 -14.55 -5.48 8.95
N LYS A 41 -15.24 -6.32 9.73
CA LYS A 41 -15.34 -6.18 11.20
C LYS A 41 -14.21 -6.88 11.96
N MET A 42 -13.35 -7.64 11.27
CA MET A 42 -12.15 -8.21 11.88
C MET A 42 -11.26 -7.11 12.48
N ILE A 43 -10.95 -7.23 13.76
CA ILE A 43 -10.21 -6.24 14.52
C ILE A 43 -8.72 -6.41 14.24
N SER A 44 -8.08 -5.39 13.67
CA SER A 44 -6.61 -5.34 13.60
C SER A 44 -6.05 -5.22 15.01
N LEU A 45 -5.21 -6.18 15.42
CA LEU A 45 -4.56 -6.17 16.71
C LEU A 45 -3.05 -5.98 16.55
N ASP A 46 -2.48 -5.14 17.39
CA ASP A 46 -1.02 -4.98 17.48
C ASP A 46 -0.40 -6.24 18.11
N SER A 47 0.67 -6.77 17.51
CA SER A 47 1.40 -7.91 18.06
C SER A 47 1.90 -7.68 19.49
N GLN A 48 2.18 -6.43 19.88
CA GLN A 48 2.59 -6.09 21.26
C GLN A 48 1.45 -6.26 22.28
N GLN A 49 0.19 -6.19 21.84
CA GLN A 49 -0.97 -6.35 22.71
C GLN A 49 -1.28 -7.81 23.01
N LEU A 50 -0.70 -8.76 22.28
CA LEU A 50 -0.98 -10.19 22.44
C LEU A 50 -0.80 -10.65 23.90
N GLN A 51 0.33 -10.30 24.52
CA GLN A 51 0.66 -10.71 25.88
C GLN A 51 -0.28 -10.13 26.95
N ARG A 52 -0.90 -8.96 26.69
CA ARG A 52 -1.80 -8.32 27.65
C ARG A 52 -3.26 -8.73 27.43
N ARG A 53 -3.64 -9.02 26.18
CA ARG A 53 -5.02 -9.28 25.78
C ARG A 53 -5.40 -10.76 25.82
N PHE A 54 -4.43 -11.65 25.64
CA PHE A 54 -4.61 -13.10 25.65
C PHE A 54 -3.88 -13.71 26.85
N VAL A 55 -4.45 -13.52 28.04
CA VAL A 55 -3.86 -13.94 29.34
C VAL A 55 -4.63 -15.07 30.01
N THR A 56 -5.78 -15.46 29.45
CA THR A 56 -6.68 -16.43 30.08
C THR A 56 -6.41 -17.85 29.57
N ASN A 57 -7.13 -18.81 30.14
CA ASN A 57 -7.19 -20.19 29.66
C ASN A 57 -8.42 -20.44 28.76
N GLU A 58 -9.14 -19.39 28.33
CA GLU A 58 -10.21 -19.55 27.35
C GLU A 58 -9.64 -20.20 26.07
N LEU A 59 -10.42 -21.08 25.44
CA LEU A 59 -10.02 -21.70 24.18
C LEU A 59 -10.38 -20.79 23.02
N ILE A 60 -9.41 -20.55 22.16
CA ILE A 60 -9.57 -19.82 20.90
C ILE A 60 -9.16 -20.72 19.74
N LEU A 61 -9.57 -20.37 18.53
CA LEU A 61 -9.01 -20.95 17.30
C LEU A 61 -8.04 -19.93 16.71
N GLU A 62 -6.79 -20.34 16.49
CA GLU A 62 -5.84 -19.58 15.69
C GLU A 62 -5.70 -20.23 14.31
N THR A 63 -5.56 -19.40 13.29
CA THR A 63 -5.32 -19.85 11.91
C THR A 63 -4.25 -19.00 11.25
N THR A 64 -3.50 -19.59 10.33
CA THR A 64 -2.51 -18.88 9.51
C THR A 64 -3.20 -17.83 8.65
N LYS A 65 -2.73 -16.58 8.71
CA LYS A 65 -3.17 -15.52 7.81
C LYS A 65 -2.45 -15.65 6.46
N PHE A 66 -3.23 -15.68 5.38
CA PHE A 66 -2.72 -15.65 4.01
C PHE A 66 -2.77 -14.24 3.42
N ASP A 67 -1.78 -13.96 2.57
CA ASP A 67 -1.57 -12.68 1.90
C ASP A 67 -1.90 -12.83 0.42
N GLY A 68 -3.17 -12.68 0.09
CA GLY A 68 -3.65 -12.90 -1.27
C GLY A 68 -4.80 -11.98 -1.61
N GLU A 69 -5.61 -12.41 -2.58
CA GLU A 69 -6.84 -11.72 -2.90
C GLU A 69 -8.03 -12.45 -2.31
N GLY A 70 -8.75 -11.76 -1.42
CA GLY A 70 -10.03 -12.23 -0.94
C GLY A 70 -11.08 -12.37 -2.04
N VAL A 71 -11.53 -13.60 -2.29
CA VAL A 71 -12.52 -13.96 -3.32
C VAL A 71 -13.64 -14.82 -2.73
N PHE A 72 -14.77 -14.82 -3.41
CA PHE A 72 -15.82 -15.82 -3.21
C PHE A 72 -15.72 -16.89 -4.30
N VAL A 73 -16.08 -18.11 -3.97
CA VAL A 73 -16.27 -19.20 -4.94
C VAL A 73 -17.72 -19.62 -4.91
N PHE A 74 -18.38 -19.59 -6.07
CA PHE A 74 -19.72 -20.14 -6.25
C PHE A 74 -19.67 -21.43 -7.07
N PHE A 75 -20.42 -22.43 -6.65
CA PHE A 75 -20.57 -23.72 -7.32
C PHE A 75 -22.03 -24.21 -7.27
N ASP A 76 -22.54 -24.79 -8.37
CA ASP A 76 -23.87 -25.42 -8.45
C ASP A 76 -23.95 -26.64 -9.39
N GLN A 77 -22.92 -27.48 -9.39
CA GLN A 77 -22.69 -28.62 -10.32
C GLN A 77 -22.43 -28.24 -11.77
N GLU A 78 -23.18 -27.28 -12.33
CA GLU A 78 -23.02 -26.83 -13.70
C GLU A 78 -21.90 -25.80 -13.86
N GLN A 79 -21.81 -24.85 -12.93
CA GLN A 79 -20.79 -23.80 -12.99
C GLN A 79 -19.98 -23.72 -11.70
N CYS A 80 -18.71 -23.34 -11.86
CA CYS A 80 -17.80 -23.02 -10.78
C CYS A 80 -17.02 -21.77 -11.19
N PHE A 81 -17.06 -20.71 -10.38
CA PHE A 81 -16.35 -19.46 -10.68
C PHE A 81 -15.96 -18.72 -9.41
N THR A 82 -14.90 -17.92 -9.51
CA THR A 82 -14.53 -16.99 -8.44
C THR A 82 -15.06 -15.60 -8.75
N PHE A 83 -15.41 -14.85 -7.71
CA PHE A 83 -15.83 -13.47 -7.86
C PHE A 83 -15.48 -12.60 -6.66
N ASN A 84 -15.48 -11.28 -6.83
CA ASN A 84 -15.35 -10.32 -5.74
C ASN A 84 -16.65 -9.52 -5.57
N ALA A 85 -16.99 -9.22 -4.32
CA ALA A 85 -18.10 -8.35 -3.95
C ALA A 85 -17.57 -7.04 -3.32
N PRO A 86 -18.20 -5.88 -3.59
CA PRO A 86 -19.36 -5.66 -4.45
C PRO A 86 -19.00 -5.47 -5.93
N SER A 87 -17.72 -5.54 -6.31
CA SER A 87 -17.27 -5.14 -7.66
C SER A 87 -17.80 -6.01 -8.80
N GLY A 88 -18.22 -7.25 -8.52
CA GLY A 88 -18.67 -8.19 -9.55
C GLY A 88 -17.55 -8.61 -10.50
N ARG A 89 -16.29 -8.47 -10.06
CA ARG A 89 -15.12 -9.01 -10.77
C ARG A 89 -15.19 -10.52 -10.75
N VAL A 90 -14.96 -11.20 -11.89
CA VAL A 90 -15.15 -12.64 -12.04
C VAL A 90 -13.93 -13.28 -12.69
N ARG A 91 -13.62 -14.52 -12.29
CA ARG A 91 -12.64 -15.39 -12.94
C ARG A 91 -13.21 -16.80 -13.11
N VAL A 92 -13.00 -17.37 -14.28
CA VAL A 92 -13.40 -18.74 -14.64
C VAL A 92 -12.20 -19.49 -15.20
N GLY A 93 -12.19 -20.83 -15.11
CA GLY A 93 -11.15 -21.66 -15.70
C GLY A 93 -9.77 -21.58 -15.02
N LEU A 94 -9.74 -21.27 -13.72
CA LEU A 94 -8.51 -21.40 -12.92
C LEU A 94 -8.24 -22.89 -12.64
N PRO A 95 -7.00 -23.41 -12.78
CA PRO A 95 -6.72 -24.82 -12.50
C PRO A 95 -7.04 -25.26 -11.05
N CYS A 96 -6.83 -24.39 -10.06
CA CYS A 96 -7.24 -24.67 -8.67
C CYS A 96 -8.76 -24.74 -8.49
N LEU A 97 -9.51 -23.93 -9.25
CA LEU A 97 -10.96 -23.91 -9.25
C LEU A 97 -11.55 -25.16 -9.92
N GLU A 98 -10.93 -25.64 -11.00
CA GLU A 98 -11.33 -26.89 -11.67
C GLU A 98 -11.13 -28.10 -10.74
N LYS A 99 -10.00 -28.16 -10.04
CA LYS A 99 -9.75 -29.20 -9.03
C LYS A 99 -10.75 -29.13 -7.88
N LEU A 100 -11.07 -27.93 -7.40
CA LEU A 100 -12.10 -27.73 -6.37
C LEU A 100 -13.48 -28.19 -6.87
N GLN A 101 -13.85 -27.85 -8.11
CA GLN A 101 -15.11 -28.30 -8.70
C GLN A 101 -15.20 -29.83 -8.75
N GLN A 102 -14.15 -30.51 -9.22
CA GLN A 102 -14.10 -31.97 -9.26
C GLN A 102 -14.21 -32.60 -7.87
N HIS A 103 -13.59 -31.98 -6.87
CA HIS A 103 -13.68 -32.42 -5.48
C HIS A 103 -15.10 -32.29 -4.92
N LEU A 104 -15.74 -31.14 -5.10
CA LEU A 104 -17.13 -30.92 -4.65
C LEU A 104 -18.11 -31.90 -5.32
N LEU A 105 -17.93 -32.16 -6.62
CA LEU A 105 -18.72 -33.16 -7.36
C LEU A 105 -18.54 -34.57 -6.78
N LYS A 106 -17.30 -34.98 -6.48
CA LYS A 106 -17.02 -36.30 -5.86
C LYS A 106 -17.65 -36.45 -4.47
N GLN A 107 -17.78 -35.34 -3.74
CA GLN A 107 -18.45 -35.30 -2.43
C GLN A 107 -19.98 -35.22 -2.54
N ASN A 108 -20.55 -35.28 -3.76
CA ASN A 108 -21.98 -35.12 -4.03
C ASN A 108 -22.58 -33.79 -3.53
N ILE A 109 -21.76 -32.74 -3.42
CA ILE A 109 -22.25 -31.40 -3.08
C ILE A 109 -23.05 -30.87 -4.28
N LEU A 110 -24.21 -30.32 -4.01
CA LEU A 110 -25.13 -29.76 -5.00
C LEU A 110 -24.84 -28.28 -5.24
N LYS A 111 -24.54 -27.53 -4.18
CA LYS A 111 -24.36 -26.09 -4.27
C LYS A 111 -23.46 -25.57 -3.15
N ALA A 112 -22.56 -24.65 -3.45
CA ALA A 112 -21.70 -24.04 -2.44
C ALA A 112 -21.46 -22.55 -2.72
N LEU A 113 -21.38 -21.77 -1.64
CA LEU A 113 -20.78 -20.45 -1.64
C LEU A 113 -19.71 -20.42 -0.56
N LEU A 114 -18.46 -20.22 -0.97
CA LEU A 114 -17.29 -20.29 -0.11
C LEU A 114 -16.60 -18.93 -0.07
N ARG A 115 -16.04 -18.57 1.09
CA ARG A 115 -15.07 -17.48 1.17
C ARG A 115 -13.68 -18.06 1.06
N CYS A 116 -12.89 -17.57 0.12
CA CYS A 116 -11.54 -18.08 -0.13
C CYS A 116 -10.52 -16.96 -0.29
N GLU A 117 -9.27 -17.24 0.02
CA GLU A 117 -8.14 -16.41 -0.40
C GLU A 117 -7.54 -17.01 -1.67
N LEU A 118 -7.48 -16.25 -2.76
CA LEU A 118 -6.66 -16.60 -3.92
C LEU A 118 -5.22 -16.27 -3.59
N TYR A 119 -4.33 -17.26 -3.66
CA TYR A 119 -2.98 -17.19 -3.13
C TYR A 119 -1.96 -17.65 -4.17
N TYR A 120 -0.74 -17.10 -4.10
CA TYR A 120 0.39 -17.53 -4.93
C TYR A 120 1.52 -18.07 -4.02
N PRO A 121 1.85 -19.37 -4.10
CA PRO A 121 2.71 -20.02 -3.12
C PRO A 121 4.20 -19.70 -3.24
N HIS A 122 4.64 -19.18 -4.38
CA HIS A 122 6.06 -19.00 -4.65
C HIS A 122 6.53 -17.58 -4.29
N PRO A 123 7.69 -17.44 -3.62
CA PRO A 123 8.30 -16.15 -3.38
C PRO A 123 8.59 -15.39 -4.68
N ILE A 124 8.41 -14.07 -4.65
CA ILE A 124 8.70 -13.17 -5.77
C ILE A 124 9.73 -12.16 -5.30
N GLY A 125 10.92 -12.17 -5.91
CA GLY A 125 12.01 -11.28 -5.51
C GLY A 125 12.49 -11.50 -4.07
N GLY A 126 12.48 -12.75 -3.60
CA GLY A 126 12.95 -13.11 -2.26
C GLY A 126 11.97 -12.83 -1.11
N ARG A 127 10.77 -12.30 -1.40
CA ARG A 127 9.69 -12.11 -0.42
C ARG A 127 8.48 -12.96 -0.76
N ARG A 128 7.60 -13.18 0.22
CA ARG A 128 6.28 -13.77 0.00
C ARG A 128 5.49 -12.93 -1.01
N ALA A 129 4.76 -13.58 -1.92
CA ALA A 129 3.81 -12.91 -2.80
C ALA A 129 2.66 -12.33 -1.97
N GLY A 130 2.28 -11.09 -2.26
CA GLY A 130 1.15 -10.44 -1.59
C GLY A 130 -0.01 -10.18 -2.54
N ILE A 131 -1.08 -9.56 -2.03
CA ILE A 131 -2.29 -9.25 -2.82
C ILE A 131 -2.01 -8.59 -4.19
N ALA A 132 -1.05 -7.66 -4.26
CA ALA A 132 -0.72 -6.96 -5.50
C ALA A 132 -0.09 -7.91 -6.54
N ASP A 133 0.68 -8.89 -6.10
CA ASP A 133 1.27 -9.91 -6.97
C ASP A 133 0.19 -10.85 -7.49
N VAL A 134 -0.70 -11.33 -6.60
CA VAL A 134 -1.82 -12.19 -6.97
C VAL A 134 -2.72 -11.51 -8.00
N ILE A 135 -3.04 -10.22 -7.80
CA ILE A 135 -3.82 -9.44 -8.77
C ILE A 135 -3.06 -9.35 -10.10
N ARG A 136 -1.77 -8.96 -10.10
CA ARG A 136 -0.97 -8.87 -11.33
C ARG A 136 -0.97 -10.20 -12.08
N ILE A 137 -0.64 -11.30 -11.41
CA ILE A 137 -0.57 -12.65 -11.99
C ILE A 137 -1.93 -13.02 -12.57
N SER A 138 -3.00 -12.79 -11.83
CA SER A 138 -4.34 -13.13 -12.28
C SER A 138 -4.80 -12.34 -13.51
N PHE A 139 -4.39 -11.07 -13.69
CA PHE A 139 -4.84 -10.23 -14.81
C PHE A 139 -3.92 -10.25 -16.03
N SER A 140 -2.63 -10.46 -15.80
CA SER A 140 -1.57 -10.23 -16.79
C SER A 140 -0.40 -11.22 -16.68
N GLY A 141 -0.45 -12.21 -15.77
CA GLY A 141 0.58 -13.23 -15.64
C GLY A 141 0.57 -14.25 -16.77
N SER A 142 1.64 -15.04 -16.86
CA SER A 142 1.73 -16.13 -17.84
C SER A 142 0.81 -17.30 -17.49
N ALA A 143 0.61 -18.22 -18.43
CA ALA A 143 -0.19 -19.42 -18.19
C ALA A 143 0.40 -20.28 -17.06
N GLU A 144 1.73 -20.34 -16.96
CA GLU A 144 2.46 -21.07 -15.91
C GLU A 144 2.25 -20.45 -14.53
N GLU A 145 2.34 -19.11 -14.41
CA GLU A 145 2.09 -18.42 -13.15
C GLU A 145 0.63 -18.58 -12.71
N ILE A 146 -0.32 -18.45 -13.64
CA ILE A 146 -1.76 -18.63 -13.35
C ILE A 146 -2.05 -20.06 -12.87
N ALA A 147 -1.37 -21.06 -13.44
CA ALA A 147 -1.54 -22.46 -13.06
C ALA A 147 -1.04 -22.78 -11.64
N GLN A 148 -0.17 -21.94 -11.08
CA GLN A 148 0.36 -22.08 -9.72
C GLN A 148 -0.51 -21.38 -8.66
N LEU A 149 -1.53 -20.61 -9.04
CA LEU A 149 -2.47 -20.03 -8.09
C LEU A 149 -3.24 -21.12 -7.33
N GLN A 150 -3.39 -20.94 -6.03
CA GLN A 150 -4.10 -21.85 -5.12
C GLN A 150 -5.26 -21.15 -4.42
N LEU A 151 -6.20 -21.92 -3.87
CA LEU A 151 -7.35 -21.42 -3.10
C LEU A 151 -7.28 -21.84 -1.64
N VAL A 152 -7.22 -20.88 -0.73
CA VAL A 152 -7.35 -21.15 0.71
C VAL A 152 -8.79 -20.91 1.13
N ILE A 153 -9.50 -21.94 1.60
CA ILE A 153 -10.91 -21.88 1.93
C ILE A 153 -11.07 -21.44 3.39
N LEU A 154 -11.50 -20.19 3.58
CA LEU A 154 -11.55 -19.51 4.87
C LEU A 154 -12.88 -19.74 5.59
N ASP A 155 -13.98 -19.88 4.84
CA ASP A 155 -15.33 -20.00 5.38
C ASP A 155 -16.29 -20.68 4.38
N ILE A 156 -17.39 -21.21 4.90
CA ILE A 156 -18.49 -21.81 4.14
C ILE A 156 -19.75 -21.00 4.44
N ILE A 157 -20.18 -20.20 3.46
CA ILE A 157 -21.31 -19.29 3.58
C ILE A 157 -22.62 -20.03 3.29
N MET A 158 -22.60 -20.95 2.33
CA MET A 158 -23.74 -21.79 1.96
C MET A 158 -23.23 -23.15 1.51
N LEU A 159 -23.95 -24.21 1.89
CA LEU A 159 -23.74 -25.57 1.41
C LEU A 159 -25.08 -26.25 1.16
N ASP A 160 -25.23 -26.88 0.00
CA ASP A 160 -26.46 -27.53 -0.49
C ASP A 160 -27.72 -26.67 -0.36
N GLY A 161 -27.57 -25.37 -0.64
CA GLY A 161 -28.65 -24.39 -0.56
C GLY A 161 -28.97 -23.91 0.87
N LYS A 162 -28.34 -24.47 1.91
CA LYS A 162 -28.48 -24.02 3.29
C LYS A 162 -27.51 -22.90 3.60
N ASP A 163 -28.02 -21.77 4.08
CA ASP A 163 -27.21 -20.65 4.58
C ASP A 163 -26.55 -21.03 5.91
N LEU A 164 -25.22 -20.91 5.98
CA LEU A 164 -24.40 -21.26 7.13
C LEU A 164 -23.82 -20.04 7.86
N ARG A 165 -24.14 -18.81 7.45
CA ARG A 165 -23.67 -17.58 8.11
C ARG A 165 -24.07 -17.47 9.59
N HIS A 166 -25.14 -18.15 9.99
CA HIS A 166 -25.54 -18.25 11.40
C HIS A 166 -24.49 -18.94 12.28
N ASN A 167 -23.57 -19.73 11.70
CA ASN A 167 -22.46 -20.35 12.42
C ASN A 167 -21.36 -19.35 12.80
N HIS A 168 -21.41 -18.07 12.39
CA HIS A 168 -20.40 -17.09 12.81
C HIS A 168 -20.35 -16.88 14.33
N SER A 169 -21.44 -17.16 15.06
CA SER A 169 -21.45 -17.13 16.52
C SER A 169 -20.82 -18.38 17.16
N ASP A 170 -20.56 -19.43 16.37
CA ASP A 170 -19.93 -20.71 16.78
C ASP A 170 -19.06 -21.23 15.62
N PHE A 171 -17.97 -20.52 15.36
CA PHE A 171 -17.08 -20.82 14.24
C PHE A 171 -16.41 -22.20 14.36
N GLY A 172 -16.43 -22.82 15.55
CA GLY A 172 -15.92 -24.17 15.76
C GLY A 172 -16.61 -25.22 14.87
N LYS A 173 -17.91 -25.07 14.60
CA LYS A 173 -18.64 -25.93 13.66
C LYS A 173 -18.17 -25.74 12.22
N THR A 174 -18.02 -24.49 11.79
CA THR A 174 -17.47 -24.17 10.47
C THR A 174 -16.06 -24.72 10.32
N TRP A 175 -15.23 -24.60 11.35
CA TRP A 175 -13.86 -25.12 11.35
C TRP A 175 -13.80 -26.65 11.16
N GLN A 176 -14.63 -27.40 11.89
CA GLN A 176 -14.73 -28.85 11.71
C GLN A 176 -15.22 -29.23 10.31
N LEU A 177 -16.18 -28.48 9.77
CA LEU A 177 -16.69 -28.70 8.42
C LEU A 177 -15.60 -28.42 7.36
N LEU A 178 -14.87 -27.32 7.49
CA LEU A 178 -13.72 -26.98 6.64
C LEU A 178 -12.67 -28.10 6.68
N GLU A 179 -12.35 -28.63 7.86
CA GLU A 179 -11.42 -29.75 7.99
C GLU A 179 -11.91 -30.99 7.27
N SER A 180 -13.16 -31.39 7.52
CA SER A 180 -13.74 -32.60 6.92
C SER A 180 -13.83 -32.52 5.39
N LEU A 181 -14.11 -31.34 4.85
CA LEU A 181 -14.31 -31.16 3.41
C LEU A 181 -13.01 -30.90 2.66
N PHE A 182 -12.05 -30.18 3.23
CA PHE A 182 -10.92 -29.64 2.45
C PHE A 182 -9.55 -30.03 2.99
N GLY A 183 -9.43 -30.38 4.28
CA GLY A 183 -8.13 -30.60 4.92
C GLY A 183 -7.20 -29.38 4.83
N PHE A 184 -5.97 -29.52 5.30
CA PHE A 184 -4.98 -28.42 5.35
C PHE A 184 -3.68 -28.72 4.59
N ASP A 185 -3.67 -29.72 3.72
CA ASP A 185 -2.51 -30.10 2.91
C ASP A 185 -2.20 -28.99 1.87
N GLN A 186 -1.18 -28.18 2.16
CA GLN A 186 -0.78 -27.06 1.31
C GLN A 186 -0.16 -27.48 -0.03
N SER A 187 0.12 -28.78 -0.24
CA SER A 187 0.54 -29.30 -1.54
C SER A 187 -0.63 -29.38 -2.54
N GLN A 188 -1.87 -29.36 -2.04
CA GLN A 188 -3.08 -29.34 -2.87
C GLN A 188 -3.31 -27.95 -3.49
N SER A 189 -4.11 -27.91 -4.56
CA SER A 189 -4.47 -26.64 -5.21
C SER A 189 -5.56 -25.87 -4.46
N PHE A 190 -6.23 -26.50 -3.49
CA PHE A 190 -7.15 -25.88 -2.55
C PHE A 190 -7.06 -26.58 -1.19
N PHE A 191 -7.24 -25.83 -0.10
CA PHE A 191 -7.16 -26.34 1.28
C PHE A 191 -7.75 -25.31 2.26
N ARG A 192 -8.08 -25.69 3.50
CA ARG A 192 -8.37 -24.73 4.59
C ARG A 192 -7.06 -24.23 5.25
N PRO A 193 -7.02 -23.05 5.87
CA PRO A 193 -5.84 -22.59 6.60
C PRO A 193 -5.38 -23.60 7.64
N GLU A 194 -4.06 -23.72 7.85
CA GLU A 194 -3.52 -24.39 9.02
C GLU A 194 -3.91 -23.64 10.31
N GLY A 195 -4.26 -24.35 11.37
CA GLY A 195 -4.72 -23.75 12.62
C GLY A 195 -5.02 -24.79 13.68
N SER A 196 -5.16 -24.32 14.92
CA SER A 196 -5.38 -25.15 16.09
C SER A 196 -6.22 -24.45 17.15
N ILE A 197 -6.94 -25.24 17.95
CA ILE A 197 -7.65 -24.72 19.13
C ILE A 197 -6.68 -24.77 20.31
N ILE A 198 -6.37 -23.60 20.88
CA ILE A 198 -5.38 -23.43 21.94
C ILE A 198 -5.92 -22.52 23.05
N PRO A 199 -5.38 -22.63 24.28
CA PRO A 199 -5.58 -21.62 25.31
C PRO A 199 -5.04 -20.25 24.87
N GLU A 200 -5.73 -19.17 25.21
CA GLU A 200 -5.34 -17.79 24.84
C GLU A 200 -3.89 -17.46 25.19
N GLN A 201 -3.43 -17.83 26.38
CA GLN A 201 -2.06 -17.60 26.83
C GLN A 201 -0.97 -18.19 25.90
N GLN A 202 -1.30 -19.16 25.03
CA GLN A 202 -0.36 -19.72 24.05
C GLN A 202 -0.28 -18.92 22.74
N VAL A 203 -1.22 -18.02 22.48
CA VAL A 203 -1.28 -17.20 21.24
C VAL A 203 0.03 -16.45 20.97
N PRO A 204 0.68 -15.76 21.93
CA PRO A 204 1.91 -15.04 21.66
C PRO A 204 3.04 -15.96 21.14
N LEU A 205 3.14 -17.17 21.68
CA LEU A 205 4.15 -18.15 21.27
C LEU A 205 3.86 -18.70 19.87
N VAL A 206 2.60 -19.04 19.60
CA VAL A 206 2.18 -19.54 18.27
C VAL A 206 2.36 -18.46 17.19
N PHE A 207 2.03 -17.21 17.51
CA PHE A 207 2.27 -16.07 16.63
C PHE A 207 3.76 -15.91 16.27
N LEU A 208 4.63 -15.95 17.28
CA LEU A 208 6.08 -15.86 17.06
C LEU A 208 6.59 -17.00 16.17
N ASN A 209 6.22 -18.25 16.48
CA ASN A 209 6.66 -19.41 15.71
C ASN A 209 6.19 -19.34 14.24
N LYS A 210 4.92 -19.00 13.98
CA LYS A 210 4.40 -18.91 12.60
C LYS A 210 5.04 -17.78 11.81
N THR A 211 5.21 -16.60 12.41
CA THR A 211 5.86 -15.47 11.73
C THR A 211 7.35 -15.72 11.45
N GLN A 212 8.08 -16.39 12.35
CA GLN A 212 9.46 -16.83 12.10
C GLN A 212 9.56 -17.84 10.95
N ASN A 213 8.54 -18.67 10.76
CA ASN A 213 8.43 -19.59 9.62
C ASN A 213 7.88 -18.91 8.34
N GLY A 214 7.77 -17.58 8.31
CA GLY A 214 7.41 -16.81 7.12
C GLY A 214 5.91 -16.57 6.90
N ALA A 215 5.04 -16.98 7.83
CA ALA A 215 3.61 -16.66 7.77
C ALA A 215 3.39 -15.14 7.87
N GLU A 216 2.33 -14.62 7.22
CA GLU A 216 1.98 -13.19 7.33
C GLU A 216 1.53 -12.83 8.75
N GLY A 217 0.96 -13.78 9.47
CA GLY A 217 0.45 -13.57 10.81
C GLY A 217 -0.66 -14.56 11.15
N LEU A 218 -1.57 -14.12 12.01
CA LEU A 218 -2.68 -14.94 12.51
C LEU A 218 -4.04 -14.30 12.25
N VAL A 219 -5.04 -15.15 12.06
CA VAL A 219 -6.44 -14.82 12.32
C VAL A 219 -6.90 -15.62 13.52
N ILE A 220 -7.40 -14.93 14.55
CA ILE A 220 -7.80 -15.51 15.84
C ILE A 220 -9.31 -15.37 15.99
N TYR A 221 -10.00 -16.49 16.18
CA TYR A 221 -11.42 -16.56 16.44
C TYR A 221 -11.65 -16.90 17.92
N ARG A 222 -12.38 -16.05 18.64
CA ARG A 222 -12.88 -16.44 19.96
C ARG A 222 -14.06 -17.40 19.77
N LEU A 223 -13.96 -18.63 20.28
CA LEU A 223 -14.98 -19.66 20.01
C LEU A 223 -16.33 -19.33 20.67
N GLN A 224 -16.34 -18.54 21.73
CA GLN A 224 -17.53 -18.17 22.49
C GLN A 224 -17.97 -16.71 22.28
N ARG A 225 -17.28 -15.95 21.42
CA ARG A 225 -17.55 -14.53 21.18
C ARG A 225 -17.45 -14.24 19.69
N SER A 226 -18.22 -13.29 19.16
CA SER A 226 -18.16 -12.93 17.74
C SER A 226 -16.89 -12.18 17.32
N GLU A 227 -15.91 -12.03 18.21
CA GLU A 227 -14.69 -11.27 17.96
C GLU A 227 -13.69 -12.10 17.15
N VAL A 228 -13.27 -11.53 16.03
CA VAL A 228 -12.21 -12.07 15.19
C VAL A 228 -11.10 -11.04 15.11
N TYR A 229 -9.88 -11.44 15.44
CA TYR A 229 -8.70 -10.60 15.40
C TYR A 229 -7.82 -11.01 14.23
N LYS A 230 -7.23 -10.02 13.55
CA LYS A 230 -6.11 -10.25 12.62
C LYS A 230 -4.87 -9.61 13.21
N VAL A 231 -3.79 -10.39 13.26
CA VAL A 231 -2.53 -9.98 13.90
C VAL A 231 -1.42 -10.19 12.89
N LYS A 232 -0.61 -9.15 12.67
CA LYS A 232 0.56 -9.18 11.78
C LYS A 232 1.79 -8.76 12.57
N PRO A 233 3.00 -9.21 12.18
CA PRO A 233 4.22 -8.67 12.76
C PRO A 233 4.30 -7.19 12.42
N LYS A 234 4.74 -6.39 13.39
CA LYS A 234 5.14 -5.01 13.15
C LYS A 234 6.65 -4.95 13.07
N LEU A 235 7.15 -4.28 12.05
CA LEU A 235 8.54 -3.90 11.93
C LEU A 235 8.71 -2.55 12.63
N SER A 236 9.73 -2.43 13.48
CA SER A 236 10.17 -1.15 14.02
C SER A 236 11.39 -0.70 13.24
N LEU A 237 11.39 0.56 12.82
CA LEU A 237 12.51 1.17 12.11
C LEU A 237 12.80 2.57 12.66
N ASP A 238 14.08 2.84 12.85
CA ASP A 238 14.54 4.15 13.32
C ASP A 238 15.00 4.98 12.13
N SER A 239 14.47 6.19 12.02
CA SER A 239 14.68 7.10 10.90
C SER A 239 15.01 8.52 11.38
N ALA A 240 15.87 9.23 10.65
CA ALA A 240 16.20 10.62 10.93
C ALA A 240 15.05 11.54 10.49
N VAL A 241 14.68 12.51 11.32
CA VAL A 241 13.74 13.57 10.95
C VAL A 241 14.53 14.67 10.25
N ILE A 242 14.25 14.89 8.97
CA ILE A 242 14.96 15.90 8.14
C ILE A 242 14.06 17.07 7.74
N GLY A 243 12.76 16.97 8.02
CA GLY A 243 11.81 18.05 7.80
C GLY A 243 10.43 17.73 8.36
N TYR A 244 9.52 18.69 8.27
CA TYR A 244 8.15 18.55 8.73
C TYR A 244 7.21 19.49 7.95
N VAL A 245 5.91 19.22 8.07
CA VAL A 245 4.84 20.07 7.55
C VAL A 245 4.04 20.56 8.74
N GLU A 246 3.77 21.86 8.78
CA GLU A 246 2.89 22.50 9.75
C GLU A 246 1.56 22.87 9.09
N GLY A 247 0.50 22.90 9.89
CA GLY A 247 -0.83 23.25 9.41
C GLY A 247 -1.90 23.06 10.47
N GLU A 248 -3.13 23.41 10.10
CA GLU A 248 -4.29 23.20 10.93
C GLU A 248 -4.73 21.73 10.94
N TYR A 249 -5.08 21.22 12.12
CA TYR A 249 -5.67 19.90 12.34
C TYR A 249 -6.73 20.02 13.45
N GLU A 250 -7.96 19.56 13.18
CA GLU A 250 -9.06 19.53 14.18
C GLU A 250 -9.24 20.83 15.00
N GLY A 251 -9.00 21.99 14.38
CA GLY A 251 -9.13 23.32 15.02
C GLY A 251 -7.89 23.78 15.82
N GLN A 252 -6.80 23.03 15.78
CA GLN A 252 -5.49 23.37 16.36
C GLN A 252 -4.45 23.57 15.25
N TYR A 253 -3.28 24.13 15.59
CA TYR A 253 -2.16 24.31 14.67
C TYR A 253 -0.93 23.58 15.19
N GLY A 254 -0.22 22.86 14.33
CA GLY A 254 0.91 22.03 14.74
C GLY A 254 1.52 21.25 13.59
N VAL A 255 2.38 20.29 13.91
CA VAL A 255 2.95 19.39 12.91
C VAL A 255 1.87 18.46 12.36
N THR A 256 1.63 18.49 11.04
CA THR A 256 0.71 17.57 10.36
C THR A 256 1.42 16.28 9.94
N SER A 257 2.68 16.39 9.50
CA SER A 257 3.51 15.23 9.13
C SER A 257 5.02 15.52 9.25
N LEU A 258 5.80 14.46 9.41
CA LEU A 258 7.27 14.47 9.43
C LEU A 258 7.83 13.94 8.11
N LEU A 259 8.85 14.58 7.54
CA LEU A 259 9.69 14.02 6.48
C LEU A 259 10.85 13.27 7.13
N VAL A 260 10.87 11.95 6.93
CA VAL A 260 11.88 11.06 7.52
C VAL A 260 12.80 10.48 6.46
N ALA A 261 14.05 10.23 6.85
CA ALA A 261 15.10 9.71 5.99
C ALA A 261 15.99 8.70 6.73
N MET A 262 16.73 7.91 5.97
CA MET A 262 17.68 6.94 6.50
C MET A 262 19.08 7.21 5.91
N THR A 263 20.13 6.89 6.67
CA THR A 263 21.52 7.12 6.27
C THR A 263 22.16 5.89 5.65
N TYR A 264 23.17 6.08 4.80
CA TYR A 264 23.97 4.98 4.24
C TYR A 264 25.23 4.70 5.08
N GLY A 265 25.52 3.43 5.40
CA GLY A 265 26.83 2.98 5.87
C GLY A 265 27.41 3.76 7.06
N SER A 266 28.73 3.91 7.08
CA SER A 266 29.48 4.76 8.02
C SER A 266 29.42 6.25 7.65
N ASP A 267 29.00 6.59 6.43
CA ASP A 267 28.85 7.97 5.98
C ASP A 267 27.43 8.49 6.32
N HIS A 268 27.26 8.87 7.58
CA HIS A 268 26.01 9.38 8.15
C HIS A 268 25.62 10.78 7.63
N THR A 269 26.22 11.26 6.55
CA THR A 269 25.92 12.56 5.93
C THR A 269 24.93 12.47 4.76
N ILE A 270 24.74 11.27 4.18
CA ILE A 270 23.83 11.07 3.06
C ILE A 270 22.51 10.50 3.56
N PHE A 271 21.42 11.20 3.30
CA PHE A 271 20.06 10.90 3.73
C PHE A 271 19.18 10.51 2.55
N GLN A 272 18.70 9.27 2.52
CA GLN A 272 17.65 8.81 1.61
C GLN A 272 16.30 9.00 2.27
N THR A 273 15.44 9.85 1.72
CA THR A 273 14.06 9.99 2.21
C THR A 273 13.32 8.66 2.11
N LEU A 274 12.54 8.34 3.14
CA LEU A 274 11.78 7.10 3.21
C LEU A 274 10.31 7.35 2.90
N LEU A 275 9.70 8.27 3.65
CA LEU A 275 8.31 8.70 3.46
C LEU A 275 8.04 10.00 4.23
N ARG A 276 6.81 10.51 4.08
CA ARG A 276 6.22 11.43 5.05
C ARG A 276 5.27 10.67 5.97
N ILE A 277 5.31 10.98 7.26
CA ILE A 277 4.50 10.32 8.27
C ILE A 277 3.63 11.33 9.03
N GLY A 278 2.31 11.22 8.89
CA GLY A 278 1.32 12.03 9.64
C GLY A 278 0.50 11.24 10.65
N SER A 279 0.51 9.90 10.56
CA SER A 279 -0.20 8.98 11.45
C SER A 279 0.64 8.62 12.68
N GLY A 280 -0.02 8.43 13.83
CA GLY A 280 0.63 8.04 15.10
C GLY A 280 1.03 9.22 16.00
N LEU A 281 0.95 10.46 15.50
CA LEU A 281 1.14 11.67 16.28
C LEU A 281 -0.15 12.02 17.04
N ASN A 282 -0.05 12.20 18.36
CA ASN A 282 -1.12 12.79 19.18
C ASN A 282 -1.01 14.32 19.23
N ASP A 283 -2.08 15.00 19.66
CA ASP A 283 -2.18 16.47 19.62
C ASP A 283 -1.08 17.19 20.41
N GLN A 284 -0.71 16.64 21.58
CA GLN A 284 0.39 17.18 22.38
C GLN A 284 1.72 17.09 21.63
N GLN A 285 2.01 15.92 21.04
CA GLN A 285 3.20 15.71 20.21
C GLN A 285 3.22 16.65 19.00
N ARG A 286 2.08 16.88 18.34
CA ARG A 286 2.02 17.81 17.19
C ARG A 286 2.43 19.23 17.57
N SER A 287 2.03 19.67 18.76
CA SER A 287 2.35 21.00 19.29
C SER A 287 3.80 21.08 19.78
N ASP A 288 4.27 20.08 20.53
CA ASP A 288 5.63 20.03 21.08
C ASP A 288 6.69 19.93 19.96
N LEU A 289 6.43 19.11 18.95
CA LEU A 289 7.32 18.98 17.79
C LEU A 289 7.39 20.27 16.97
N LEU A 290 6.29 21.03 16.89
CA LEU A 290 6.30 22.32 16.19
C LEU A 290 7.25 23.30 16.92
N LEU A 291 7.11 23.42 18.24
CA LEU A 291 7.97 24.27 19.07
C LEU A 291 9.44 23.88 18.95
N LEU A 292 9.73 22.58 18.90
CA LEU A 292 11.08 22.05 18.79
C LEU A 292 11.69 22.31 17.40
N PHE A 293 10.97 21.94 16.35
CA PHE A 293 11.50 21.95 14.98
C PHE A 293 11.52 23.34 14.35
N SER A 294 10.68 24.28 14.81
CA SER A 294 10.71 25.66 14.33
C SER A 294 12.03 26.36 14.62
N GLN A 295 12.75 25.94 15.67
CA GLN A 295 14.02 26.56 16.11
C GLN A 295 15.24 26.09 15.32
N ILE A 296 15.11 25.00 14.56
CA ILE A 296 16.23 24.35 13.85
C ILE A 296 15.97 24.22 12.35
N LYS A 297 15.12 25.10 11.79
CA LYS A 297 14.86 25.18 10.36
C LYS A 297 16.13 25.53 9.60
N VAL A 298 16.26 24.95 8.41
CA VAL A 298 17.33 25.24 7.45
C VAL A 298 16.73 25.53 6.08
N ASP A 299 17.53 26.08 5.18
CA ASP A 299 17.09 26.35 3.81
C ASP A 299 16.66 25.06 3.11
N SER A 300 15.53 25.13 2.42
CA SER A 300 14.98 23.97 1.71
C SER A 300 15.78 23.70 0.44
N PRO A 301 16.46 22.54 0.31
CA PRO A 301 17.26 22.21 -0.88
C PRO A 301 16.40 21.94 -2.11
N LEU A 302 15.10 21.66 -1.90
CA LEU A 302 14.13 21.33 -2.92
C LEU A 302 12.76 21.83 -2.45
N ALA A 303 12.03 22.50 -3.33
CA ALA A 303 10.64 22.86 -3.06
C ALA A 303 9.79 21.58 -3.01
N MET A 304 9.23 21.27 -1.84
CA MET A 304 8.39 20.09 -1.61
C MET A 304 7.10 20.51 -0.90
N THR A 305 5.99 19.87 -1.25
CA THR A 305 4.68 20.13 -0.62
C THR A 305 3.98 18.84 -0.26
N ASP A 306 3.17 18.85 0.81
CA ASP A 306 2.23 17.78 1.14
C ASP A 306 1.13 17.62 0.09
N ASN A 307 0.20 16.68 0.33
CA ASN A 307 -0.91 16.43 -0.59
C ASN A 307 -1.90 17.61 -0.68
N ASP A 308 -1.92 18.47 0.34
CA ASP A 308 -2.77 19.67 0.40
C ASP A 308 -2.01 20.93 -0.09
N GLY A 309 -0.77 20.77 -0.59
CA GLY A 309 0.05 21.86 -1.10
C GLY A 309 0.83 22.64 -0.03
N ARG A 310 0.82 22.22 1.24
CA ARG A 310 1.58 22.86 2.32
C ARG A 310 3.07 22.57 2.18
N PRO A 311 3.95 23.58 2.31
CA PRO A 311 5.38 23.39 2.13
C PRO A 311 6.00 22.50 3.20
N VAL A 312 6.96 21.67 2.81
CA VAL A 312 7.82 20.95 3.75
C VAL A 312 8.94 21.88 4.21
N SER A 313 9.00 22.13 5.52
CA SER A 313 10.12 22.83 6.15
C SER A 313 11.23 21.84 6.47
N PHE A 314 12.44 22.10 5.98
CA PHE A 314 13.63 21.30 6.30
C PHE A 314 14.22 21.73 7.65
N ILE A 315 14.82 20.78 8.37
CA ILE A 315 15.45 21.01 9.66
C ILE A 315 16.83 20.36 9.74
N GLN A 316 17.67 20.85 10.64
CA GLN A 316 18.94 20.20 10.96
C GLN A 316 18.70 18.72 11.35
N PRO A 317 19.43 17.76 10.74
CA PRO A 317 19.26 16.35 11.03
C PRO A 317 19.84 16.05 12.42
N ARG A 318 18.97 16.00 13.42
CA ARG A 318 19.34 15.73 14.83
C ARG A 318 18.50 14.64 15.46
N TYR A 319 17.21 14.64 15.17
CA TYR A 319 16.25 13.77 15.85
C TYR A 319 16.04 12.47 15.09
N ILE A 320 15.89 11.38 15.85
CA ILE A 320 15.52 10.08 15.32
C ILE A 320 14.08 9.78 15.77
N ALA A 321 13.25 9.39 14.81
CA ALA A 321 11.89 8.91 15.02
C ALA A 321 11.86 7.39 14.83
N GLU A 322 11.34 6.70 15.85
CA GLU A 322 10.95 5.30 15.75
C GLU A 322 9.60 5.23 15.04
N LEU A 323 9.54 4.48 13.95
CA LEU A 323 8.32 4.21 13.20
C LEU A 323 7.98 2.74 13.32
N THR A 324 6.68 2.42 13.29
CA THR A 324 6.22 1.05 13.11
C THR A 324 5.54 0.89 11.76
N CYS A 325 5.81 -0.18 11.03
CA CYS A 325 5.18 -0.50 9.75
C CYS A 325 4.81 -1.98 9.64
N GLU A 326 3.92 -2.32 8.70
CA GLU A 326 3.51 -3.72 8.49
C GLU A 326 4.50 -4.48 7.61
N ASP A 327 5.00 -3.83 6.55
CA ASP A 327 5.89 -4.45 5.57
C ASP A 327 6.76 -3.40 4.86
N ILE A 328 7.75 -3.84 4.08
CA ILE A 328 8.66 -3.00 3.30
C ILE A 328 8.60 -3.41 1.81
N MET A 329 8.14 -2.50 0.96
CA MET A 329 8.02 -2.74 -0.48
C MET A 329 9.22 -2.21 -1.25
N ILE A 330 9.98 -3.11 -1.89
CA ILE A 330 11.11 -2.74 -2.75
C ILE A 330 10.62 -2.13 -4.07
N ASN A 331 9.61 -2.76 -4.69
CA ASN A 331 9.04 -2.33 -5.96
C ASN A 331 7.69 -1.66 -5.79
N ARG A 332 7.27 -0.91 -6.80
CA ARG A 332 5.91 -0.36 -6.87
C ARG A 332 4.90 -1.50 -7.04
N PRO A 333 3.77 -1.48 -6.31
CA PRO A 333 2.74 -2.51 -6.42
C PRO A 333 2.34 -2.79 -7.87
N GLY A 334 2.36 -4.06 -8.27
CA GLY A 334 1.96 -4.50 -9.61
C GLY A 334 2.97 -4.22 -10.73
N THR A 335 4.19 -3.78 -10.44
CA THR A 335 5.25 -3.55 -11.44
C THR A 335 6.62 -4.02 -10.94
N ASP A 336 7.56 -4.26 -11.86
CA ASP A 336 8.97 -4.54 -11.52
C ASP A 336 9.81 -3.27 -11.38
N ARG A 337 9.18 -2.10 -11.35
CA ARG A 337 9.86 -0.82 -11.20
C ARG A 337 10.11 -0.51 -9.72
N GLY A 338 11.35 -0.19 -9.39
CA GLY A 338 11.73 0.25 -8.05
C GLY A 338 10.99 1.51 -7.59
N ASN A 339 10.86 1.65 -6.28
CA ASN A 339 10.46 2.92 -5.65
C ASN A 339 11.65 3.89 -5.67
N TYR A 340 11.43 5.15 -6.07
CA TYR A 340 12.48 6.18 -6.11
C TYR A 340 12.11 7.31 -5.17
N THR A 341 13.04 7.73 -4.32
CA THR A 341 12.85 8.82 -3.37
C THR A 341 14.05 9.77 -3.38
N GLN A 342 13.89 10.94 -2.76
CA GLN A 342 14.90 11.99 -2.76
C GLN A 342 16.09 11.62 -1.88
N THR A 343 17.30 11.92 -2.36
CA THR A 343 18.53 11.83 -1.58
C THR A 343 19.07 13.23 -1.32
N PHE A 344 19.53 13.45 -0.10
CA PHE A 344 20.18 14.69 0.32
C PHE A 344 21.53 14.41 0.97
N ARG A 345 22.49 15.32 0.82
CA ARG A 345 23.72 15.35 1.62
C ARG A 345 23.64 16.49 2.62
N TRP A 346 23.96 16.21 3.88
CA TRP A 346 24.14 17.23 4.89
C TRP A 346 25.58 17.75 4.88
N THR A 347 25.75 19.05 4.67
CA THR A 347 27.08 19.71 4.58
C THR A 347 27.59 20.24 5.94
N GLY A 348 26.83 20.02 7.01
CA GLY A 348 27.09 20.63 8.33
C GLY A 348 26.20 21.84 8.61
N ASN A 349 25.75 22.55 7.55
CA ASN A 349 24.87 23.71 7.69
C ASN A 349 23.61 23.62 6.82
N ASN A 350 23.71 23.02 5.62
CA ASN A 350 22.61 22.94 4.66
C ASN A 350 22.51 21.55 4.03
N TYR A 351 21.36 21.25 3.45
CA TYR A 351 21.20 20.09 2.58
C TYR A 351 21.57 20.41 1.13
N GLU A 352 22.17 19.45 0.45
CA GLU A 352 22.38 19.42 -1.00
C GLU A 352 21.52 18.31 -1.59
N PHE A 353 20.65 18.61 -2.56
CA PHE A 353 19.84 17.60 -3.24
C PHE A 353 20.72 16.82 -4.24
N LEU A 354 20.75 15.49 -4.10
CA LEU A 354 21.60 14.61 -4.92
C LEU A 354 20.82 13.89 -6.03
N GLY A 355 19.49 14.02 -6.08
CA GLY A 355 18.65 13.35 -7.07
C GLY A 355 17.67 12.35 -6.48
N LEU A 356 17.09 11.53 -7.36
CA LEU A 356 16.16 10.47 -7.01
C LEU A 356 16.84 9.10 -7.15
N HIS A 357 16.80 8.30 -6.09
CA HIS A 357 17.45 6.99 -6.06
C HIS A 357 16.50 5.90 -5.56
N PRO A 358 16.72 4.62 -5.95
CA PRO A 358 15.93 3.51 -5.47
C PRO A 358 15.93 3.41 -3.95
N CYS A 359 14.75 3.28 -3.34
CA CYS A 359 14.61 3.13 -1.90
C CYS A 359 13.35 2.29 -1.58
N PRO A 360 13.45 1.23 -0.74
CA PRO A 360 12.29 0.49 -0.27
C PRO A 360 11.31 1.39 0.50
N ARG A 361 10.01 1.12 0.38
CA ARG A 361 8.95 1.92 0.99
C ARG A 361 8.20 1.13 2.07
N PRO A 362 8.18 1.60 3.32
CA PRO A 362 7.33 1.04 4.37
C PRO A 362 5.84 1.17 4.05
N THR A 363 5.06 0.13 4.37
CA THR A 363 3.59 0.14 4.26
C THR A 363 2.94 0.40 5.61
N PHE A 364 1.87 1.19 5.61
CA PHE A 364 1.11 1.55 6.83
C PHE A 364 1.99 2.02 7.99
N ALA A 365 3.06 2.75 7.67
CA ALA A 365 3.95 3.28 8.68
C ALA A 365 3.20 4.25 9.60
N THR A 366 3.57 4.25 10.87
CA THR A 366 3.06 5.15 11.92
C THR A 366 4.22 5.63 12.78
N PHE A 367 4.18 6.89 13.19
CA PHE A 367 5.09 7.43 14.20
C PHE A 367 4.80 6.75 15.54
N TYR A 368 5.86 6.32 16.23
CA TYR A 368 5.74 5.77 17.58
C TYR A 368 6.26 6.77 18.63
N ARG A 369 7.53 7.17 18.52
CA ARG A 369 8.16 8.14 19.43
C ARG A 369 9.46 8.72 18.85
N LEU A 370 9.94 9.80 19.47
CA LEU A 370 11.33 10.21 19.29
C LEU A 370 12.27 9.31 20.11
N ARG A 371 13.44 9.05 19.56
CA ARG A 371 14.51 8.24 20.16
C ARG A 371 15.58 9.16 20.72
N GLU A 372 15.37 9.60 21.95
CA GLU A 372 16.35 10.40 22.70
C GLU A 372 17.60 9.60 23.04
N ASP A 373 17.52 8.28 23.02
CA ASP A 373 18.62 7.33 23.26
C ASP A 373 19.48 7.06 22.01
N LYS A 374 19.20 7.69 20.87
CA LYS A 374 19.90 7.44 19.60
C LYS A 374 20.37 8.72 18.94
N GLU A 375 21.49 8.61 18.24
CA GLU A 375 22.07 9.69 17.44
C GLU A 375 22.38 9.23 16.02
N ILE A 376 22.32 10.18 15.09
CA ILE A 376 22.59 9.93 13.66
C ILE A 376 24.07 9.57 13.44
N SER A 377 24.97 10.24 14.18
CA SER A 377 26.43 10.02 14.19
C SER A 377 26.85 8.60 14.52
N ASN A 378 26.05 7.87 15.31
CA ASN A 378 26.30 6.48 15.68
C ASN A 378 25.49 5.49 14.82
N GLY A 379 24.95 5.99 13.70
CA GLY A 379 24.13 5.23 12.76
C GLY A 379 22.77 4.80 13.32
N GLY A 380 22.16 5.63 14.17
CA GLY A 380 20.83 5.36 14.73
C GLY A 380 19.70 5.33 13.69
N ALA A 381 19.94 5.78 12.45
CA ALA A 381 18.95 5.86 11.36
C ALA A 381 19.40 5.15 10.07
N ARG A 382 20.21 4.09 10.18
CA ARG A 382 20.84 3.38 9.05
C ARG A 382 19.88 2.62 8.14
N LEU A 383 20.03 2.74 6.82
CA LEU A 383 19.24 2.05 5.80
C LEU A 383 19.43 0.52 5.82
N GLU A 384 20.55 0.06 6.39
CA GLU A 384 20.86 -1.34 6.68
C GLU A 384 19.79 -2.06 7.51
N GLN A 385 18.95 -1.31 8.23
CA GLN A 385 17.80 -1.87 8.95
C GLN A 385 16.78 -2.53 8.01
N ILE A 386 16.72 -2.08 6.75
CA ILE A 386 15.68 -2.50 5.78
C ILE A 386 16.22 -2.97 4.43
N LEU A 387 17.50 -2.71 4.13
CA LEU A 387 18.13 -3.14 2.89
C LEU A 387 19.54 -3.70 3.19
N PRO A 388 19.88 -4.92 2.76
CA PRO A 388 21.22 -5.46 2.97
C PRO A 388 22.25 -4.71 2.10
N ASN A 389 23.35 -4.25 2.71
CA ASN A 389 24.48 -3.60 2.05
C ASN A 389 24.11 -2.41 1.12
N PRO A 390 23.40 -1.39 1.63
CA PRO A 390 22.98 -0.26 0.82
C PRO A 390 24.21 0.53 0.34
N GLN A 391 24.30 0.79 -0.96
CA GLN A 391 25.37 1.62 -1.52
C GLN A 391 24.92 3.06 -1.61
N PRO A 392 25.70 4.03 -1.11
CA PRO A 392 25.39 5.44 -1.30
C PRO A 392 25.37 5.74 -2.80
N PRO A 393 24.45 6.59 -3.27
CA PRO A 393 24.37 6.90 -4.68
C PRO A 393 25.66 7.55 -5.17
N THR A 394 26.12 7.13 -6.35
CA THR A 394 27.20 7.81 -7.04
C THR A 394 26.68 9.16 -7.49
N VAL A 395 27.12 10.22 -6.82
CA VAL A 395 26.79 11.59 -7.20
C VAL A 395 27.52 11.90 -8.51
N GLN A 396 26.88 11.57 -9.62
CA GLN A 396 27.24 12.17 -10.89
C GLN A 396 26.88 13.64 -10.75
N ARG A 397 27.88 14.49 -10.53
CA ARG A 397 27.76 15.88 -10.96
C ARG A 397 27.53 15.78 -12.46
N THR A 398 26.28 15.84 -12.89
CA THR A 398 25.95 16.18 -14.28
C THR A 398 26.51 17.58 -14.48
N THR A 399 27.77 17.64 -14.93
CA THR A 399 28.56 18.86 -15.00
C THR A 399 28.06 19.83 -16.06
N ASN A 400 26.98 19.52 -16.80
CA ASN A 400 26.51 20.34 -17.90
C ASN A 400 25.00 20.52 -18.02
N ASP A 401 24.18 20.09 -17.05
CA ASP A 401 22.72 20.27 -17.15
C ASP A 401 22.29 21.68 -16.76
N ARG A 402 22.65 22.66 -17.58
CA ARG A 402 22.16 24.02 -17.43
C ARG A 402 20.66 24.03 -17.69
N THR A 403 19.92 24.26 -16.63
CA THR A 403 18.48 24.45 -16.67
C THR A 403 18.20 25.94 -16.51
N GLU A 404 17.70 26.58 -17.57
CA GLU A 404 17.47 28.03 -17.61
C GLU A 404 15.96 28.31 -17.74
N VAL A 405 15.43 29.20 -16.90
CA VAL A 405 14.05 29.68 -17.05
C VAL A 405 14.04 30.77 -18.11
N ILE A 406 13.56 30.43 -19.31
CA ILE A 406 13.54 31.36 -20.45
C ILE A 406 12.31 32.28 -20.46
N ARG A 407 11.23 31.88 -19.78
CA ARG A 407 10.02 32.70 -19.63
C ARG A 407 9.27 32.32 -18.36
N ARG A 408 8.87 33.32 -17.58
CA ARG A 408 8.01 33.13 -16.41
C ARG A 408 6.99 34.25 -16.35
N GLU A 409 5.72 33.88 -16.32
CA GLU A 409 4.60 34.83 -16.18
C GLU A 409 3.62 34.30 -15.14
N VAL A 410 3.15 35.19 -14.28
CA VAL A 410 2.18 34.88 -13.23
C VAL A 410 0.97 35.80 -13.42
N TYR A 411 -0.21 35.22 -13.32
CA TYR A 411 -1.49 35.89 -13.51
C TYR A 411 -2.37 35.64 -12.29
N GLN A 412 -3.06 36.68 -11.84
CA GLN A 412 -3.94 36.63 -10.67
C GLN A 412 -5.36 37.08 -11.02
N LYS A 413 -6.36 36.39 -10.47
CA LYS A 413 -7.77 36.80 -10.48
C LYS A 413 -8.40 36.45 -9.12
N GLY A 414 -8.47 37.44 -8.22
CA GLY A 414 -8.84 37.20 -6.82
C GLY A 414 -7.82 36.30 -6.13
N GLU A 415 -8.27 35.19 -5.54
CA GLU A 415 -7.42 34.15 -4.92
C GLU A 415 -6.90 33.11 -5.91
N MET A 416 -7.26 33.22 -7.20
CA MET A 416 -6.81 32.29 -8.24
C MET A 416 -5.48 32.74 -8.83
N ILE A 417 -4.56 31.80 -9.03
CA ILE A 417 -3.24 32.05 -9.62
C ILE A 417 -3.05 31.15 -10.82
N ARG A 418 -2.58 31.71 -11.94
CA ARG A 418 -2.11 30.96 -13.10
C ARG A 418 -0.66 31.30 -13.36
N LYS A 419 0.16 30.31 -13.66
CA LYS A 419 1.59 30.50 -13.87
C LYS A 419 2.03 29.74 -15.11
N LEU A 420 2.70 30.45 -16.00
CA LEU A 420 3.45 29.89 -17.11
C LEU A 420 4.93 29.89 -16.73
N VAL A 421 5.61 28.77 -16.93
CA VAL A 421 7.08 28.70 -16.90
C VAL A 421 7.55 27.92 -18.11
N ILE A 422 8.50 28.48 -18.86
CA ILE A 422 9.23 27.75 -19.88
C ILE A 422 10.67 27.58 -19.38
N VAL A 423 11.13 26.33 -19.43
CA VAL A 423 12.46 25.93 -18.99
C VAL A 423 13.21 25.34 -20.16
N LYS A 424 14.43 25.83 -20.42
CA LYS A 424 15.40 25.21 -21.32
C LYS A 424 16.24 24.21 -20.51
N VAL A 425 16.34 22.98 -20.98
CA VAL A 425 17.14 21.91 -20.38
C VAL A 425 18.24 21.54 -21.38
N GLU A 426 19.49 21.83 -21.05
CA GLU A 426 20.64 21.39 -21.85
C GLU A 426 21.08 20.00 -21.38
N ARG A 427 20.54 18.95 -22.01
CA ARG A 427 20.90 17.53 -21.80
C ARG A 427 20.99 16.83 -23.15
N GLU A 428 22.02 16.02 -23.38
CA GLU A 428 22.25 15.31 -24.66
C GLU A 428 21.05 14.45 -25.11
N GLU A 429 20.24 13.95 -24.17
CA GLU A 429 19.11 13.06 -24.46
C GLU A 429 17.73 13.63 -24.09
N ALA A 430 17.62 14.91 -23.68
CA ALA A 430 16.33 15.49 -23.28
C ALA A 430 15.68 16.32 -24.39
N ILE A 431 14.33 16.41 -24.34
CA ILE A 431 13.62 17.42 -25.11
C ILE A 431 13.95 18.80 -24.52
N PRO A 432 14.58 19.71 -25.28
CA PRO A 432 15.28 20.87 -24.73
C PRO A 432 14.37 21.93 -24.09
N TYR A 433 13.06 21.94 -24.36
CA TYR A 433 12.15 22.91 -23.77
C TYR A 433 10.96 22.24 -23.08
N VAL A 434 10.72 22.59 -21.82
CA VAL A 434 9.58 22.13 -21.02
C VAL A 434 8.72 23.34 -20.64
N ILE A 435 7.44 23.27 -20.96
CA ILE A 435 6.45 24.31 -20.70
C ILE A 435 5.52 23.83 -19.60
N TYR A 436 5.54 24.51 -18.46
CA TYR A 436 4.64 24.28 -17.33
C TYR A 436 3.52 25.31 -17.34
N TRP A 437 2.29 24.84 -17.27
CA TRP A 437 1.11 25.65 -17.02
C TRP A 437 0.46 25.22 -15.71
N THR A 438 0.52 26.09 -14.72
CA THR A 438 -0.08 25.88 -13.41
C THR A 438 -1.36 26.70 -13.30
N ASP A 439 -2.43 26.08 -12.80
CA ASP A 439 -3.69 26.73 -12.48
C ASP A 439 -4.02 26.39 -11.02
N PHE A 440 -4.13 27.40 -10.16
CA PHE A 440 -4.44 27.28 -8.74
C PHE A 440 -5.75 27.98 -8.38
N SER A 441 -6.58 27.31 -7.59
CA SER A 441 -7.78 27.88 -6.98
C SER A 441 -8.10 27.14 -5.68
N ALA A 442 -8.09 27.86 -4.56
CA ALA A 442 -8.32 27.29 -3.22
C ALA A 442 -9.69 26.60 -3.03
N LYS A 443 -10.66 26.91 -3.89
CA LYS A 443 -12.04 26.38 -3.79
C LYS A 443 -12.30 25.11 -4.61
N ARG A 444 -11.31 24.61 -5.36
CA ARG A 444 -11.45 23.36 -6.13
C ARG A 444 -11.17 22.14 -5.27
N LYS A 445 -11.80 21.01 -5.63
CA LYS A 445 -11.51 19.70 -5.06
C LYS A 445 -10.02 19.36 -5.14
N ASP A 446 -9.41 19.66 -6.28
CA ASP A 446 -7.95 19.63 -6.48
C ASP A 446 -7.49 21.09 -6.65
N PRO A 447 -6.93 21.71 -5.59
CA PRO A 447 -6.61 23.13 -5.61
C PRO A 447 -5.59 23.51 -6.69
N LEU A 448 -4.69 22.60 -7.05
CA LEU A 448 -3.61 22.81 -8.00
C LEU A 448 -3.71 21.85 -9.19
N ASP A 449 -3.76 22.40 -10.41
CA ASP A 449 -3.64 21.66 -11.68
C ASP A 449 -2.37 22.08 -12.41
N VAL A 450 -1.58 21.12 -12.91
CA VAL A 450 -0.33 21.38 -13.62
C VAL A 450 -0.32 20.59 -14.93
N LYS A 451 -0.25 21.31 -16.05
CA LYS A 451 -0.07 20.75 -17.39
C LYS A 451 1.37 20.95 -17.85
N VAL A 452 1.93 19.91 -18.47
CA VAL A 452 3.29 19.93 -19.02
C VAL A 452 3.22 19.71 -20.52
N ALA A 453 3.92 20.54 -21.27
CA ALA A 453 4.15 20.37 -22.70
C ALA A 453 5.65 20.44 -23.00
N TYR A 454 6.04 19.93 -24.17
CA TYR A 454 7.44 19.81 -24.56
C TYR A 454 7.66 20.37 -25.97
N ALA A 455 8.85 20.92 -26.23
CA ALA A 455 9.24 21.40 -27.54
C ALA A 455 10.74 21.17 -27.81
N TYR A 456 11.07 20.89 -29.07
CA TYR A 456 12.46 20.70 -29.51
C TYR A 456 13.16 22.00 -29.92
N ASN A 457 12.42 23.09 -30.10
CA ASN A 457 12.96 24.37 -30.51
C ASN A 457 12.26 25.52 -29.77
N PRO A 458 12.92 26.68 -29.62
CA PRO A 458 12.41 27.79 -28.82
C PRO A 458 11.13 28.39 -29.42
N ASP A 459 11.02 28.49 -30.74
CA ASP A 459 9.86 29.10 -31.41
C ASP A 459 8.57 28.32 -31.12
N ARG A 460 8.64 27.00 -31.16
CA ARG A 460 7.52 26.12 -30.82
C ARG A 460 7.18 26.20 -29.33
N ALA A 461 8.18 26.33 -28.45
CA ALA A 461 7.95 26.52 -27.03
C ALA A 461 7.18 27.83 -26.77
N MET A 462 7.57 28.93 -27.43
CA MET A 462 6.88 30.22 -27.34
C MET A 462 5.47 30.15 -27.91
N LEU A 463 5.27 29.50 -29.06
CA LEU A 463 3.94 29.34 -29.66
C LEU A 463 2.98 28.55 -28.75
N ILE A 464 3.46 27.48 -28.11
CA ILE A 464 2.67 26.71 -27.15
C ILE A 464 2.30 27.59 -25.94
N ALA A 465 3.26 28.35 -25.41
CA ALA A 465 3.05 29.27 -24.31
C ALA A 465 2.03 30.38 -24.64
N ASP A 466 2.14 31.01 -25.80
CA ASP A 466 1.21 32.07 -26.22
C ASP A 466 -0.20 31.54 -26.43
N ASN A 467 -0.33 30.33 -26.98
CA ASN A 467 -1.62 29.67 -27.07
C ASN A 467 -2.20 29.38 -25.69
N LEU A 468 -1.40 28.87 -24.75
CA LEU A 468 -1.84 28.62 -23.37
C LEU A 468 -2.31 29.90 -22.69
N ILE A 469 -1.59 31.01 -22.86
CA ILE A 469 -2.00 32.32 -22.34
C ILE A 469 -3.32 32.74 -23.00
N LYS A 470 -3.40 32.72 -24.33
CA LYS A 470 -4.60 33.14 -25.08
C LYS A 470 -5.85 32.33 -24.73
N THR A 471 -5.72 31.03 -24.53
CA THR A 471 -6.85 30.16 -24.20
C THR A 471 -7.30 30.30 -22.75
N ASN A 472 -6.37 30.55 -21.82
CA ASN A 472 -6.66 30.49 -20.39
C ASN A 472 -6.81 31.88 -19.76
N ILE A 473 -5.99 32.86 -20.12
CA ILE A 473 -6.03 34.22 -19.55
C ILE A 473 -7.13 35.05 -20.25
N LEU A 474 -8.36 34.85 -19.80
CA LEU A 474 -9.55 35.59 -20.26
C LEU A 474 -9.76 36.88 -19.44
N LYS A 475 -10.90 37.57 -19.67
CA LYS A 475 -11.21 38.84 -18.98
C LYS A 475 -11.15 38.71 -17.44
N GLY A 476 -10.44 39.64 -16.81
CA GLY A 476 -10.34 39.79 -15.35
C GLY A 476 -9.10 39.18 -14.70
N TRP A 477 -8.18 38.59 -15.47
CA TRP A 477 -6.86 38.20 -14.98
C TRP A 477 -5.87 39.38 -15.12
N LYS A 478 -5.02 39.58 -14.12
CA LYS A 478 -3.95 40.59 -14.11
C LYS A 478 -2.61 39.90 -14.03
N GLN A 479 -1.64 40.30 -14.85
CA GLN A 479 -0.26 39.84 -14.71
C GLN A 479 0.36 40.50 -13.47
N ILE A 480 1.11 39.72 -12.68
CA ILE A 480 1.75 40.16 -11.43
C ILE A 480 3.24 39.79 -11.38
#